data_AF-A0A520Z9X3-F1
#
_entry.id   AF-A0A520Z9X3-F1
#
_cell.length_a   1.000
_cell.length_b   1.000
_cell.length_c   1.000
_cell.angle_alpha   90.00
_cell.angle_beta   90.00
_cell.angle_gamma   90.00
#
_symmetry.space_group_name_H-M   'P 1'
#
loop_
_entity.id
_entity.type
_entity.pdbx_description
1 polymer ?
#
loop_
_entity_poly.entity_id
_entity_poly.type
_entity_poly.pdbx_seq_one_letter_code
_entity_poly.pdbx_strand_id
1 'polypeptide(L)'
;MKGPLFYSKILLFGEYGIIKDSKGLSIPYNFYKGALKLDENPSDNAKASNNGLKLFIEHLRSIDESIVGFDFEKFESDVERGMYFDSSIPQGYGVGSSGALVAAIYDKYAVEKITVLENLTREKL
;
A
#
# COMPACT_ATOMS: atom_id res chain seq x y z
N MET A 1 15.16 -0.36 -11.94
CA MET A 1 14.03 0.47 -12.42
C MET A 1 13.31 1.05 -11.21
N LYS A 2 12.94 2.35 -11.23
CA LYS A 2 12.08 2.92 -10.18
C LYS A 2 10.65 2.44 -10.44
N GLY A 3 10.07 1.68 -9.51
CA GLY A 3 8.66 1.23 -9.58
C GLY A 3 7.67 2.40 -9.46
N PRO A 4 6.35 2.13 -9.56
CA PRO A 4 5.32 3.15 -9.41
C PRO A 4 5.42 3.89 -8.05
N LEU A 5 5.02 5.15 -8.05
CA LEU A 5 4.98 6.00 -6.86
C LEU A 5 3.58 5.98 -6.26
N PHE A 6 3.51 5.78 -4.95
CA PHE A 6 2.27 5.78 -4.19
C PHE A 6 2.24 7.00 -3.29
N TYR A 7 1.34 7.93 -3.59
CA TYR A 7 1.29 9.24 -2.94
C TYR A 7 0.52 9.20 -1.62
N SER A 8 0.91 10.10 -0.72
CA SER A 8 0.11 10.42 0.46
C SER A 8 -1.22 11.07 0.07
N LYS A 9 -2.14 11.21 1.04
CA LYS A 9 -3.43 11.89 0.85
C LYS A 9 -3.66 12.93 1.92
N ILE A 10 -4.45 13.95 1.57
CA ILE A 10 -5.09 14.86 2.53
C ILE A 10 -6.59 14.63 2.45
N LEU A 11 -7.25 14.53 3.60
CA LEU A 11 -8.72 14.53 3.67
C LEU A 11 -9.15 15.96 3.96
N LEU A 12 -9.80 16.60 2.99
CA LEU A 12 -10.24 18.00 3.09
C LEU A 12 -11.55 18.09 3.87
N PHE A 13 -12.45 17.12 3.69
CA PHE A 13 -13.76 17.07 4.34
C PHE A 13 -14.16 15.64 4.66
N GLY A 14 -14.93 15.46 5.74
CA GLY A 14 -15.62 14.21 6.04
C GLY A 14 -14.87 13.21 6.92
N GLU A 15 -13.86 13.64 7.70
CA GLU A 15 -13.09 12.77 8.62
C GLU A 15 -13.95 11.79 9.41
N TYR A 16 -14.89 12.29 10.21
CA TYR A 16 -15.84 11.44 10.94
C TYR A 16 -17.07 11.07 10.12
N GLY A 17 -17.36 11.84 9.07
CA GLY A 17 -18.51 11.63 8.21
C GLY A 17 -18.45 10.31 7.46
N ILE A 18 -17.27 9.91 6.97
CA ILE A 18 -17.06 8.66 6.23
C ILE A 18 -17.44 7.44 7.09
N ILE A 19 -17.17 7.48 8.39
CA ILE A 19 -17.50 6.40 9.34
C ILE A 19 -19.03 6.28 9.53
N LYS A 20 -19.78 7.35 9.22
CA LYS A 20 -21.24 7.42 9.30
C LYS A 20 -21.92 7.37 7.94
N ASP A 21 -21.28 6.73 6.95
CA ASP A 21 -21.78 6.60 5.56
C ASP A 21 -22.05 7.94 4.86
N SER A 22 -21.36 9.00 5.29
CA SER A 22 -21.40 10.31 4.63
C SER A 22 -20.24 10.46 3.64
N LYS A 23 -20.37 11.44 2.73
CA LYS A 23 -19.35 11.72 1.72
C LYS A 23 -18.12 12.35 2.35
N GLY A 24 -16.95 11.91 1.87
CA GLY A 24 -15.66 12.56 2.14
C GLY A 24 -15.04 13.11 0.85
N LEU A 25 -14.12 14.07 0.99
CA LEU A 25 -13.32 14.58 -0.11
C LEU A 25 -11.84 14.50 0.25
N SER A 26 -11.13 13.59 -0.39
CA SER A 26 -9.67 13.48 -0.26
C SER A 26 -8.97 13.83 -1.57
N ILE A 27 -7.78 14.41 -1.47
CA ILE A 27 -6.91 14.70 -2.60
C ILE A 27 -5.55 14.02 -2.42
N PRO A 28 -4.87 13.60 -3.50
CA PRO A 28 -3.47 13.22 -3.45
C PRO A 28 -2.63 14.39 -2.95
N TYR A 29 -1.69 14.09 -2.05
CA TYR A 29 -0.68 15.05 -1.61
C TYR A 29 0.69 14.61 -2.10
N ASN A 30 1.13 15.24 -3.19
CA ASN A 30 2.27 14.77 -3.98
C ASN A 30 3.63 14.94 -3.31
N PHE A 31 3.70 15.75 -2.24
CA PHE A 31 4.95 16.05 -1.53
C PHE A 31 5.53 14.79 -0.86
N TYR A 32 4.65 13.97 -0.26
CA TYR A 32 5.04 12.70 0.34
C TYR A 32 4.60 11.51 -0.52
N LYS A 33 5.47 10.51 -0.62
CA LYS A 33 5.26 9.33 -1.46
C LYS A 33 6.10 8.16 -0.98
N GLY A 34 5.71 6.97 -1.39
CA GLY A 34 6.51 5.76 -1.23
C GLY A 34 6.63 4.95 -2.51
N ALA A 35 7.59 4.05 -2.51
CA ALA A 35 7.83 3.08 -3.58
C ALA A 35 8.48 1.81 -3.03
N LEU A 36 8.18 0.67 -3.65
CA LEU A 36 8.93 -0.57 -3.42
C LEU A 36 10.28 -0.48 -4.12
N LYS A 37 11.36 -0.77 -3.38
CA LYS A 37 12.73 -0.71 -3.87
C LYS A 37 13.54 -1.92 -3.44
N LEU A 38 14.60 -2.17 -4.20
CA LEU A 38 15.68 -3.10 -3.87
C LEU A 38 16.97 -2.27 -3.91
N ASP A 39 17.80 -2.39 -2.89
CA ASP A 39 19.10 -1.71 -2.78
C ASP A 39 20.16 -2.75 -2.38
N GLU A 40 21.36 -2.63 -2.93
CA GLU A 40 22.49 -3.50 -2.62
C GLU A 40 23.02 -3.25 -1.20
N ASN A 41 22.89 -2.01 -0.72
CA ASN A 41 23.35 -1.59 0.62
C ASN A 41 22.19 -0.98 1.42
N PRO A 42 21.28 -1.80 1.98
CA PRO A 42 20.10 -1.31 2.66
C PRO A 42 20.47 -0.57 3.96
N SER A 43 19.91 0.63 4.12
CA SER A 43 19.94 1.37 5.39
C SER A 43 19.18 0.64 6.48
N ASP A 44 19.35 1.04 7.75
CA ASP A 44 18.60 0.42 8.86
C ASP A 44 17.08 0.65 8.74
N ASN A 45 16.67 1.79 8.18
CA ASN A 45 15.27 2.05 7.84
C ASN A 45 14.77 1.08 6.76
N ALA A 46 15.59 0.76 5.76
CA ALA A 46 15.24 -0.21 4.72
C ALA A 46 15.07 -1.62 5.31
N LYS A 47 15.98 -2.04 6.21
CA LYS A 47 15.88 -3.33 6.92
C LYS A 47 14.64 -3.40 7.81
N ALA A 48 14.33 -2.33 8.55
CA ALA A 48 13.13 -2.24 9.37
C ALA A 48 11.85 -2.33 8.51
N SER A 49 11.82 -1.62 7.38
CA SER A 49 10.73 -1.68 6.40
C SER A 49 10.58 -3.09 5.80
N ASN A 50 11.68 -3.74 5.41
CA ASN A 50 11.69 -5.13 4.94
C ASN A 50 11.12 -6.11 5.99
N ASN A 51 11.52 -5.98 7.25
CA ASN A 51 10.95 -6.80 8.33
C ASN A 51 9.45 -6.53 8.51
N GLY A 52 9.02 -5.27 8.36
CA GLY A 52 7.60 -4.93 8.33
C GLY A 52 6.83 -5.62 7.19
N LEU A 53 7.44 -5.75 6.01
CA LEU A 53 6.83 -6.47 4.88
C LEU A 53 6.69 -7.97 5.17
N LYS A 54 7.65 -8.60 5.85
CA LYS A 54 7.54 -10.01 6.27
C LYS A 54 6.35 -10.22 7.20
N LEU A 55 6.19 -9.37 8.21
CA LEU A 55 5.04 -9.40 9.11
C LEU A 55 3.73 -9.13 8.36
N PHE A 56 3.77 -8.27 7.35
CA PHE A 56 2.59 -7.96 6.54
C PHE A 56 2.19 -9.13 5.65
N ILE A 57 3.13 -9.89 5.07
CA ILE A 57 2.85 -11.14 4.36
C ILE A 57 2.08 -12.11 5.25
N GLU A 58 2.56 -12.34 6.48
CA GLU A 58 1.89 -13.22 7.44
C GLU A 58 0.46 -12.75 7.76
N HIS A 59 0.28 -11.43 7.92
CA HIS A 59 -1.05 -10.87 8.10
C HIS A 59 -1.96 -11.11 6.89
N LEU A 60 -1.47 -10.87 5.67
CA LEU A 60 -2.24 -11.07 4.45
C LEU A 60 -2.63 -12.54 4.24
N ARG A 61 -1.78 -13.50 4.66
CA ARG A 61 -2.11 -14.93 4.63
C ARG A 61 -3.28 -15.32 5.53
N SER A 62 -3.60 -14.48 6.54
CA SER A 62 -4.76 -14.68 7.41
C SER A 62 -6.07 -14.09 6.87
N ILE A 63 -6.00 -13.32 5.77
CA ILE A 63 -7.18 -12.71 5.13
C ILE A 63 -7.86 -13.76 4.26
N ASP A 64 -9.20 -13.71 4.21
CA ASP A 64 -10.00 -14.54 3.33
C ASP A 64 -9.69 -14.24 1.85
N GLU A 65 -9.27 -15.26 1.11
CA GLU A 65 -8.90 -15.16 -0.30
C GLU A 65 -10.06 -14.73 -1.21
N SER A 66 -11.31 -14.93 -0.76
CA SER A 66 -12.50 -14.43 -1.49
C SER A 66 -12.62 -12.91 -1.50
N ILE A 67 -11.92 -12.20 -0.59
CA ILE A 67 -11.85 -10.74 -0.57
C ILE A 67 -10.80 -10.25 -1.55
N VAL A 68 -9.60 -10.86 -1.52
CA VAL A 68 -8.48 -10.53 -2.39
C VAL A 68 -7.45 -11.66 -2.40
N GLY A 69 -7.04 -12.10 -3.59
CA GLY A 69 -5.93 -13.03 -3.78
C GLY A 69 -4.60 -12.29 -4.00
N PHE A 70 -3.48 -12.90 -3.56
CA PHE A 70 -2.13 -12.37 -3.78
C PHE A 70 -1.17 -13.44 -4.31
N ASP A 71 -0.25 -13.04 -5.18
CA ASP A 71 0.92 -13.83 -5.59
C ASP A 71 1.97 -13.82 -4.46
N PHE A 72 1.76 -14.68 -3.47
CA PHE A 72 2.63 -14.78 -2.29
C PHE A 72 4.03 -15.30 -2.63
N GLU A 73 4.17 -16.21 -3.60
CA GLU A 73 5.48 -16.73 -4.00
C GLU A 73 6.39 -15.61 -4.48
N LYS A 74 5.87 -14.73 -5.36
CA LYS A 74 6.61 -13.58 -5.85
C LYS A 74 6.83 -12.53 -4.76
N PHE A 75 5.83 -12.31 -3.89
CA PHE A 75 5.95 -11.33 -2.82
C PHE A 75 7.05 -11.72 -1.82
N GLU A 76 7.05 -12.98 -1.37
CA GLU A 76 8.08 -13.53 -0.50
C GLU A 76 9.45 -13.48 -1.15
N SER A 77 9.57 -13.94 -2.40
CA SER A 77 10.86 -13.91 -3.12
C SER A 77 11.44 -12.49 -3.23
N ASP A 78 10.62 -11.49 -3.52
CA ASP A 78 11.07 -10.10 -3.58
C ASP A 78 11.50 -9.57 -2.19
N VAL A 79 10.75 -9.90 -1.13
CA VAL A 79 11.08 -9.51 0.25
C VAL A 79 12.35 -10.20 0.74
N GLU A 80 12.55 -11.48 0.42
CA GLU A 80 13.78 -12.23 0.73
C GLU A 80 15.01 -11.65 0.03
N ARG A 81 14.83 -11.13 -1.20
CA ARG A 81 15.87 -10.39 -1.93
C ARG A 81 16.17 -9.01 -1.35
N GLY A 82 15.53 -8.62 -0.25
CA GLY A 82 15.75 -7.35 0.44
C GLY A 82 14.83 -6.22 -0.03
N MET A 83 13.72 -6.52 -0.70
CA MET A 83 12.77 -5.48 -1.10
C MET A 83 12.21 -4.79 0.14
N TYR A 84 12.11 -3.46 0.10
CA TYR A 84 11.54 -2.67 1.17
C TYR A 84 10.66 -1.56 0.59
N PHE A 85 9.76 -1.03 1.42
CA PHE A 85 8.98 0.15 1.07
C PHE A 85 9.75 1.39 1.52
N ASP A 86 10.29 2.14 0.56
CA ASP A 86 10.94 3.43 0.77
C ASP A 86 9.88 4.53 0.77
N SER A 87 9.68 5.20 1.90
CA SER A 87 8.60 6.16 2.08
C SER A 87 9.09 7.44 2.74
N SER A 88 8.74 8.57 2.13
CA SER A 88 8.88 9.89 2.76
C SER A 88 7.64 10.30 3.57
N ILE A 89 6.60 9.47 3.60
CA ILE A 89 5.33 9.79 4.25
C ILE A 89 5.48 9.69 5.78
N PRO A 90 5.32 10.79 6.52
CA PRO A 90 5.51 10.79 7.96
C PRO A 90 4.44 9.93 8.64
N GLN A 91 4.89 9.09 9.58
CA GLN A 91 4.01 8.23 10.37
C GLN A 91 3.35 9.04 11.50
N GLY A 92 2.08 8.72 11.82
CA GLY A 92 1.34 9.37 12.92
C GLY A 92 0.62 10.68 12.56
N TYR A 93 0.77 11.20 11.33
CA TYR A 93 0.18 12.49 10.91
C TYR A 93 -1.14 12.37 10.13
N GLY A 94 -1.71 11.17 9.99
CA GLY A 94 -2.98 10.99 9.26
C GLY A 94 -2.91 11.20 7.73
N VAL A 95 -1.70 11.39 7.18
CA VAL A 95 -1.45 11.67 5.75
C VAL A 95 -1.45 10.41 4.86
N GLY A 96 -1.78 9.23 5.41
CA GLY A 96 -2.01 8.02 4.60
C GLY A 96 -0.77 7.19 4.27
N SER A 97 0.17 7.04 5.21
CA SER A 97 1.34 6.15 5.03
C SER A 97 0.94 4.68 4.82
N SER A 98 0.00 4.18 5.63
CA SER A 98 -0.52 2.81 5.49
C SER A 98 -1.23 2.60 4.15
N GLY A 99 -2.05 3.56 3.72
CA GLY A 99 -2.75 3.50 2.44
C GLY A 99 -1.80 3.41 1.25
N ALA A 100 -0.70 4.18 1.26
CA ALA A 100 0.31 4.12 0.20
C ALA A 100 1.03 2.76 0.17
N LEU A 101 1.34 2.18 1.33
CA LEU A 101 1.94 0.84 1.41
C LEU A 101 0.98 -0.23 0.88
N VAL A 102 -0.28 -0.23 1.34
CA VAL A 102 -1.29 -1.20 0.91
C VAL A 102 -1.52 -1.09 -0.60
N ALA A 103 -1.63 0.12 -1.13
CA ALA A 103 -1.76 0.35 -2.58
C ALA A 103 -0.55 -0.19 -3.36
N ALA A 104 0.67 -0.07 -2.82
CA ALA A 104 1.87 -0.61 -3.45
C ALA A 104 1.90 -2.13 -3.51
N ILE A 105 1.46 -2.79 -2.44
CA ILE A 105 1.37 -4.25 -2.39
C ILE A 105 0.23 -4.75 -3.28
N TYR A 106 -0.94 -4.12 -3.22
CA TYR A 106 -2.08 -4.44 -4.08
C TYR A 106 -1.72 -4.31 -5.56
N ASP A 107 -1.12 -3.18 -5.96
CA ASP A 107 -0.72 -3.00 -7.35
C ASP A 107 0.31 -4.04 -7.82
N LYS A 108 1.26 -4.44 -6.97
CA LYS A 108 2.34 -5.33 -7.41
C LYS A 108 1.98 -6.83 -7.34
N TYR A 109 1.14 -7.23 -6.38
CA TYR A 109 0.96 -8.65 -6.03
C TYR A 109 -0.50 -9.13 -6.01
N ALA A 110 -1.51 -8.24 -6.03
CA ALA A 110 -2.88 -8.74 -6.06
C ALA A 110 -3.17 -9.46 -7.39
N VAL A 111 -3.91 -10.56 -7.29
CA VAL A 111 -4.41 -11.36 -8.40
C VAL A 111 -5.78 -10.79 -8.80
N GLU A 112 -6.10 -10.80 -10.10
CA GLU A 112 -7.37 -10.27 -10.61
C GLU A 112 -7.67 -8.83 -10.14
N LYS A 113 -6.65 -7.96 -10.18
CA LYS A 113 -6.76 -6.56 -9.73
C LYS A 113 -7.91 -5.83 -10.40
N ILE A 114 -8.68 -5.11 -9.59
CA ILE A 114 -9.63 -4.12 -10.08
C ILE A 114 -8.83 -2.99 -10.73
N THR A 115 -9.06 -2.77 -12.03
CA THR A 115 -8.37 -1.70 -12.74
C THR A 115 -9.20 -0.42 -12.76
N VAL A 116 -8.52 0.73 -12.88
CA VAL A 116 -9.19 2.04 -13.05
C VAL A 116 -10.01 2.16 -14.35
N LEU A 117 -9.83 1.21 -15.28
CA LEU A 117 -10.57 1.13 -16.53
C LEU A 117 -11.93 0.43 -16.34
N GLU A 118 -12.12 -0.26 -15.23
CA GLU A 118 -13.40 -0.84 -14.87
C GLU A 118 -14.29 0.20 -14.22
N ASN A 119 -15.58 0.19 -14.57
CA ASN A 119 -16.57 0.95 -13.81
C ASN A 119 -16.63 0.40 -12.38
N LEU A 120 -16.16 1.20 -11.42
CA LEU A 120 -16.26 0.91 -10.00
C LEU A 120 -17.74 0.98 -9.58
N THR A 121 -18.35 -0.17 -9.34
CA THR A 121 -19.71 -0.28 -8.79
C THR A 121 -19.64 -0.67 -7.32
N ARG A 122 -20.74 -0.47 -6.58
CA ARG A 122 -20.86 -0.92 -5.18
C ARG A 122 -20.68 -2.44 -5.01
N GLU A 123 -20.95 -3.22 -6.05
CA GLU A 123 -20.82 -4.68 -6.02
C GLU A 123 -19.36 -5.13 -6.21
N LYS A 124 -18.52 -4.26 -6.76
CA LYS A 124 -17.08 -4.49 -6.95
C LYS A 124 -16.22 -4.00 -5.79
N LEU A 125 -16.79 -3.24 -4.85
CA LEU A 125 -16.13 -2.65 -3.68
C LEU A 125 -16.62 -3.35 -2.40
#